data_AF-A0A6J4QIC9-F1
#
_entry.id   AF-A0A6J4QIC9-F1
#
_cell.length_a   1.000
_cell.length_b   1.000
_cell.length_c   1.000
_cell.angle_alpha   90.00
_cell.angle_beta   90.00
_cell.angle_gamma   90.00
#
_symmetry.space_group_name_H-M   'P 1'
#
loop_
_entity.id
_entity.type
_entity.pdbx_description
1 polymer ?
#
loop_
_entity_poly.entity_id
_entity_poly.type
_entity_poly.pdbx_seq_one_letter_code
_entity_poly.pdbx_strand_id
1 'polypeptide(L)'
;MFSRNPKDRIETGEMPVVSRTEEAPVRPERGRTAGRNLTLFKSLVLAVLLAIMLYGMLDRGLFGTERWLPVAVAILGLLFISLFIIEYFADVPRIAWVLVGLLTVLAAVKGLSLTWSISRTETVQELLRSSMYLATFVLAAASLSSRRLVGPFIDGLNLVAGVVAGYGMLQKVRPVEYPSNASDRVSVGSTLEYASTVAVVLGMGIVLGLARMTQLNNPIVRGIYAALILVFGTVFYLTFSRGGMLAL
;
A
#
# COMPACT_ATOMS: atom_id res chain seq x y z
N MET A 1 67.49 19.95 -18.46
CA MET A 1 67.25 20.02 -16.99
C MET A 1 66.98 18.59 -16.54
N PHE A 2 67.99 17.90 -15.99
CA PHE A 2 67.97 16.45 -15.76
C PHE A 2 67.28 16.11 -14.43
N SER A 3 66.28 15.22 -14.45
CA SER A 3 65.66 14.69 -13.23
C SER A 3 66.63 13.73 -12.54
N ARG A 4 66.85 13.94 -11.24
CA ARG A 4 67.69 13.06 -10.41
C ARG A 4 66.95 11.76 -10.10
N ASN A 5 67.71 10.67 -10.08
CA ASN A 5 67.26 9.31 -9.86
C ASN A 5 66.86 9.12 -8.38
N PRO A 6 65.81 8.33 -8.03
CA PRO A 6 65.26 8.24 -6.67
C PRO A 6 66.23 7.69 -5.61
N LYS A 7 67.34 7.08 -6.03
CA LYS A 7 68.33 6.46 -5.12
C LYS A 7 69.21 7.48 -4.41
N ASP A 8 69.40 8.68 -4.98
CA ASP A 8 70.28 9.72 -4.39
C ASP A 8 69.63 10.44 -3.20
N ARG A 9 68.34 10.19 -2.92
CA ARG A 9 67.59 10.88 -1.85
C ARG A 9 67.75 10.24 -0.47
N ILE A 10 68.38 9.08 -0.37
CA ILE A 10 68.51 8.34 0.91
C ILE A 10 69.77 8.78 1.69
N GLU A 11 70.78 9.35 1.03
CA GLU A 11 72.04 9.74 1.68
C GLU A 11 72.02 11.14 2.32
N THR A 12 70.99 11.95 2.08
CA THR A 12 70.96 13.37 2.49
C THR A 12 70.27 13.63 3.84
N GLY A 13 69.74 12.61 4.52
CA GLY A 13 69.16 12.78 5.86
C GLY A 13 67.94 13.73 5.92
N GLU A 14 67.35 14.05 4.77
CA GLU A 14 66.09 14.79 4.71
C GLU A 14 64.96 13.84 5.14
N MET A 15 64.58 13.93 6.41
CA MET A 15 63.39 13.23 6.89
C MET A 15 62.17 13.69 6.09
N PRO A 16 61.33 12.76 5.61
CA PRO A 16 60.06 13.14 5.01
C PRO A 16 59.25 13.87 6.06
N VAL A 17 58.89 15.12 5.77
CA VAL A 17 57.90 15.87 6.53
C VAL A 17 56.63 15.03 6.50
N VAL A 18 56.35 14.33 7.60
CA VAL A 18 55.08 13.66 7.83
C VAL A 18 54.05 14.78 7.92
N SER A 19 53.42 15.06 6.78
CA SER A 19 52.25 15.91 6.69
C SER A 19 51.20 15.31 7.62
N ARG A 20 51.06 15.95 8.78
CA ARG A 20 50.01 15.71 9.76
C ARG A 20 48.70 15.72 9.00
N THR A 21 48.13 14.53 8.81
CA THR A 21 46.84 14.36 8.14
C THR A 21 45.84 15.06 9.03
N GLU A 22 45.33 16.21 8.58
CA GLU A 22 44.17 16.85 9.20
C GLU A 22 43.05 15.81 9.22
N GLU A 23 42.74 15.29 10.41
CA GLU A 23 41.53 14.53 10.66
C GLU A 23 40.35 15.45 10.38
N ALA A 24 39.80 15.33 9.17
CA ALA A 24 38.53 15.95 8.82
C ALA A 24 37.47 15.53 9.88
N PRO A 25 36.66 16.47 10.40
CA PRO A 25 35.71 16.16 11.46
C PRO A 25 34.67 15.19 10.92
N VAL A 26 34.74 13.96 11.40
CA VAL A 26 33.76 12.90 11.20
C VAL A 26 32.42 13.41 11.75
N ARG A 27 31.51 13.84 10.88
CA ARG A 27 30.09 14.07 11.19
C ARG A 27 29.25 12.88 10.71
N PRO A 28 28.91 11.87 11.54
CA PRO A 28 27.98 10.85 11.10
C PRO A 28 26.99 10.45 12.20
N GLU A 29 26.05 11.32 12.56
CA GLU A 29 24.90 10.87 13.37
C GLU A 29 23.55 11.42 12.90
N ARG A 30 23.47 12.69 12.45
CA ARG A 30 22.18 13.29 12.06
C ARG A 30 21.50 12.61 10.86
N GLY A 31 22.26 12.12 9.88
CA GLY A 31 21.69 11.48 8.68
C GLY A 31 21.04 10.13 8.95
N ARG A 32 21.52 9.36 9.93
CA ARG A 32 21.02 8.01 10.23
C ARG A 32 19.69 8.05 10.98
N THR A 33 19.50 9.05 11.84
CA THR A 33 18.28 9.25 12.62
C THR A 33 17.13 9.79 11.76
N ALA A 34 17.42 10.71 10.83
CA ALA A 34 16.43 11.27 9.90
C ALA A 34 15.79 10.18 9.02
N GLY A 35 16.59 9.29 8.42
CA GLY A 35 16.08 8.19 7.59
C GLY A 35 15.27 7.13 8.36
N ARG A 36 15.57 6.92 9.65
CA ARG A 36 14.78 6.02 10.50
C ARG A 36 13.39 6.58 10.78
N ASN A 37 13.31 7.86 11.15
CA ASN A 37 12.03 8.53 11.45
C ASN A 37 11.12 8.55 10.22
N LEU A 38 11.69 8.77 9.03
CA LEU A 38 10.93 8.73 7.77
C LEU A 38 10.37 7.34 7.47
N THR A 39 11.17 6.29 7.70
CA THR A 39 10.71 4.90 7.49
C THR A 39 9.58 4.54 8.45
N LEU A 40 9.67 4.97 9.71
CA LEU A 40 8.60 4.80 10.71
C LEU A 40 7.33 5.53 10.27
N PHE A 41 7.44 6.77 9.80
CA PHE A 41 6.29 7.52 9.28
C PHE A 41 5.65 6.81 8.07
N LYS A 42 6.44 6.39 7.07
CA LYS A 42 5.95 5.59 5.92
C LYS A 42 5.24 4.32 6.38
N SER A 43 5.79 3.63 7.38
CA SER A 43 5.16 2.41 7.93
C SER A 43 3.84 2.71 8.64
N LEU A 44 3.76 3.82 9.38
CA LEU A 44 2.55 4.26 10.05
C LEU A 44 1.46 4.63 9.04
N VAL A 45 1.79 5.34 7.97
CA VAL A 45 0.85 5.65 6.88
C VAL A 45 0.29 4.36 6.28
N LEU A 46 1.13 3.38 5.94
CA LEU A 46 0.66 2.10 5.42
C LEU A 46 -0.22 1.33 6.41
N ALA A 47 0.13 1.35 7.70
CA ALA A 47 -0.67 0.73 8.74
C ALA A 47 -2.05 1.39 8.86
N VAL A 48 -2.13 2.72 8.78
CA VAL A 48 -3.39 3.47 8.76
C VAL A 48 -4.21 3.11 7.52
N LEU A 49 -3.60 3.04 6.34
CA LEU A 49 -4.29 2.64 5.11
C LEU A 49 -4.82 1.20 5.19
N LEU A 50 -4.04 0.27 5.76
CA LEU A 50 -4.48 -1.11 6.01
C LEU A 50 -5.63 -1.16 7.01
N ALA A 51 -5.57 -0.38 8.09
CA ALA A 51 -6.62 -0.32 9.09
C ALA A 51 -7.92 0.24 8.51
N ILE A 52 -7.84 1.30 7.70
CA ILE A 52 -8.99 1.87 6.97
C ILE A 52 -9.57 0.84 6.00
N MET A 53 -8.71 0.13 5.25
CA MET A 53 -9.16 -0.92 4.34
C MET A 53 -9.87 -2.05 5.10
N LEU A 54 -9.28 -2.56 6.19
CA LEU A 54 -9.87 -3.61 7.01
C LEU A 54 -11.21 -3.16 7.61
N TYR A 55 -11.24 -1.96 8.19
CA TYR A 55 -12.46 -1.35 8.72
C TYR A 55 -13.53 -1.27 7.63
N GLY A 56 -13.17 -0.74 6.46
CA GLY A 56 -14.12 -0.57 5.36
C GLY A 56 -14.64 -1.89 4.82
N MET A 57 -13.79 -2.92 4.74
CA MET A 57 -14.20 -4.26 4.33
C MET A 57 -15.18 -4.88 5.33
N LEU A 58 -15.02 -4.62 6.63
CA LEU A 58 -15.91 -5.11 7.68
C LEU A 58 -17.19 -4.27 7.83
N ASP A 59 -17.14 -2.97 7.55
CA ASP A 59 -18.27 -2.04 7.70
C ASP A 59 -19.00 -1.80 6.36
N ARG A 60 -19.57 -2.87 5.80
CA ARG A 60 -20.34 -2.86 4.54
C ARG A 60 -19.63 -2.17 3.38
N GLY A 61 -18.33 -2.40 3.19
CA GLY A 61 -17.58 -1.83 2.07
C GLY A 61 -17.50 -0.30 2.06
N LEU A 62 -17.83 0.38 3.16
CA LEU A 62 -18.05 1.84 3.21
C LEU A 62 -19.12 2.34 2.23
N PHE A 63 -20.12 1.50 1.92
CA PHE A 63 -21.26 1.92 1.11
C PHE A 63 -22.10 2.95 1.87
N GLY A 64 -22.30 4.12 1.26
CA GLY A 64 -23.10 5.23 1.83
C GLY A 64 -22.27 6.40 2.38
N THR A 65 -22.77 7.62 2.17
CA THR A 65 -22.04 8.88 2.42
C THR A 65 -21.63 9.09 3.86
N GLU A 66 -22.46 8.66 4.81
CA GLU A 66 -22.18 8.71 6.26
C GLU A 66 -20.88 7.96 6.64
N ARG A 67 -20.51 6.91 5.88
CA ARG A 67 -19.41 6.01 6.22
C ARG A 67 -18.11 6.36 5.51
N TRP A 68 -18.16 6.65 4.22
CA TRP A 68 -16.95 6.95 3.46
C TRP A 68 -16.46 8.39 3.65
N LEU A 69 -17.33 9.33 4.03
CA LEU A 69 -16.96 10.74 4.16
C LEU A 69 -15.95 11.00 5.30
N PRO A 70 -16.10 10.44 6.52
CA PRO A 70 -15.07 10.53 7.55
C PRO A 70 -13.72 9.94 7.11
N VAL A 71 -13.77 8.83 6.35
CA VAL A 71 -12.58 8.19 5.78
C VAL A 71 -11.89 9.10 4.76
N ALA A 72 -12.66 9.76 3.89
CA ALA A 72 -12.13 10.73 2.95
C ALA A 72 -11.43 11.90 3.66
N VAL A 73 -12.06 12.45 4.70
CA VAL A 73 -11.46 13.51 5.52
C VAL A 73 -10.16 13.04 6.17
N ALA A 74 -10.13 11.83 6.73
CA ALA A 74 -8.93 11.28 7.35
C ALA A 74 -7.78 11.09 6.34
N ILE A 75 -8.07 10.55 5.16
CA ILE A 75 -7.07 10.32 4.10
C ILE A 75 -6.55 11.64 3.53
N LEU A 76 -7.44 12.60 3.25
CA LEU A 76 -7.05 13.92 2.75
C LEU A 76 -6.26 14.71 3.80
N GLY A 77 -6.64 14.62 5.07
CA GLY A 77 -5.89 15.19 6.19
C GLY A 77 -4.52 14.55 6.36
N LEU A 78 -4.42 13.23 6.23
CA LEU A 78 -3.14 12.51 6.26
C LEU A 78 -2.24 12.92 5.08
N LEU A 79 -2.80 13.06 3.88
CA LEU A 79 -2.10 13.61 2.73
C LEU A 79 -1.59 15.02 3.04
N PHE A 80 -2.45 15.90 3.54
CA PHE A 80 -2.09 17.27 3.91
C PHE A 80 -0.92 17.31 4.89
N ILE A 81 -0.96 16.52 5.97
CA ILE A 81 0.14 16.41 6.94
C ILE A 81 1.42 15.92 6.26
N SER A 82 1.33 14.93 5.36
CA SER A 82 2.49 14.38 4.67
C SER A 82 3.18 15.37 3.72
N LEU A 83 2.46 16.38 3.20
CA LEU A 83 3.04 17.44 2.36
C LEU A 83 4.09 18.28 3.09
N PHE A 84 4.01 18.38 4.42
CA PHE A 84 4.99 19.10 5.23
C PHE A 84 6.30 18.31 5.44
N ILE A 85 6.37 17.06 4.99
CA ILE A 85 7.55 16.20 5.09
C ILE A 85 8.17 16.08 3.69
N ILE A 86 9.04 17.02 3.33
CA ILE A 86 9.62 17.14 1.98
C ILE A 86 10.24 15.81 1.48
N GLU A 87 10.93 15.09 2.36
CA GLU A 87 11.61 13.83 2.02
C GLU A 87 10.65 12.66 1.78
N TYR A 88 9.37 12.77 2.16
CA TYR A 88 8.40 11.69 2.06
C TYR A 88 8.13 11.28 0.60
N PHE A 89 8.10 12.25 -0.32
CA PHE A 89 7.80 12.05 -1.73
C PHE A 89 9.05 11.93 -2.62
N ALA A 90 10.25 12.06 -2.05
CA ALA A 90 11.50 12.13 -2.81
C ALA A 90 11.80 10.84 -3.61
N ASP A 91 11.44 9.69 -3.04
CA ASP A 91 11.74 8.37 -3.63
C ASP A 91 10.64 7.84 -4.58
N VAL A 92 9.62 8.64 -4.89
CA VAL A 92 8.49 8.20 -5.71
C VAL A 92 8.96 8.03 -7.17
N PRO A 93 8.77 6.83 -7.78
CA PRO A 93 9.21 6.61 -9.15
C PRO A 93 8.43 7.47 -10.14
N ARG A 94 9.07 7.89 -11.24
CA ARG A 94 8.45 8.77 -12.26
C ARG A 94 7.13 8.24 -12.81
N ILE A 95 7.02 6.92 -12.99
CA ILE A 95 5.78 6.29 -13.47
C ILE A 95 4.60 6.53 -12.50
N ALA A 96 4.86 6.56 -11.19
CA ALA A 96 3.81 6.85 -10.21
C ALA A 96 3.33 8.31 -10.36
N TRP A 97 4.22 9.26 -10.63
CA TRP A 97 3.83 10.64 -10.93
C TRP A 97 3.00 10.78 -12.20
N VAL A 98 3.28 10.00 -13.24
CA VAL A 98 2.44 9.95 -14.44
C VAL A 98 1.02 9.47 -14.09
N LEU A 99 0.90 8.41 -13.29
CA LEU A 99 -0.40 7.90 -12.83
C LEU A 99 -1.13 8.91 -11.94
N VAL A 100 -0.42 9.59 -11.03
CA VAL A 100 -0.96 10.70 -10.23
C VAL A 100 -1.49 11.80 -11.14
N GLY A 101 -0.75 12.16 -12.18
CA GLY A 101 -1.17 13.15 -13.18
C GLY A 101 -2.47 12.75 -13.87
N LEU A 102 -2.57 11.51 -14.36
CA LEU A 102 -3.78 10.98 -15.00
C LEU A 102 -4.99 10.97 -14.06
N LEU A 103 -4.80 10.53 -12.82
CA LEU A 103 -5.86 10.54 -11.80
C LEU A 103 -6.27 11.97 -11.41
N THR A 104 -5.32 12.91 -11.41
CA THR A 104 -5.58 14.33 -11.16
C THR A 104 -6.40 14.94 -12.31
N VAL A 105 -6.06 14.61 -13.56
CA VAL A 105 -6.86 15.02 -14.73
C VAL A 105 -8.28 14.49 -14.62
N LEU A 106 -8.46 13.21 -14.25
CA LEU A 106 -9.79 12.64 -14.03
C LEU A 106 -10.57 13.41 -12.95
N ALA A 107 -9.92 13.73 -11.82
CA ALA A 107 -10.55 14.51 -10.75
C ALA A 107 -10.90 15.93 -11.22
N ALA A 108 -10.03 16.57 -12.01
CA ALA A 108 -10.26 17.89 -12.58
C ALA A 108 -11.44 17.89 -13.56
N VAL A 109 -11.57 16.87 -14.41
CA VAL A 109 -12.73 16.70 -15.29
C VAL A 109 -14.03 16.54 -14.50
N LYS A 110 -14.00 15.76 -13.41
CA LYS A 110 -15.15 15.65 -12.48
C LYS A 110 -15.47 16.98 -11.80
N GLY A 111 -14.45 17.77 -11.44
CA GLY A 111 -14.64 19.11 -10.88
C GLY A 111 -15.23 20.08 -11.91
N LEU A 112 -14.76 20.03 -13.15
CA LEU A 112 -15.27 20.86 -14.23
C LEU A 112 -16.72 20.53 -14.58
N SER A 113 -17.11 19.25 -14.44
CA SER A 113 -18.49 18.82 -14.67
C SER A 113 -19.49 19.44 -13.70
N LEU A 114 -19.05 20.00 -12.57
CA LEU A 114 -19.91 20.78 -11.67
C LEU A 114 -20.58 21.98 -12.39
N THR A 115 -19.95 22.53 -13.42
CA THR A 115 -20.47 23.70 -14.14
C THR A 115 -21.68 23.38 -15.02
N TRP A 116 -21.87 22.11 -15.41
CA TRP A 116 -23.02 21.66 -16.21
C TRP A 116 -23.78 20.48 -15.58
N SER A 117 -23.53 20.17 -14.30
CA SER A 117 -24.19 19.06 -13.62
C SER A 117 -25.62 19.41 -13.19
N ILE A 118 -26.55 18.49 -13.48
CA ILE A 118 -27.95 18.54 -13.05
C ILE A 118 -28.06 18.27 -11.53
N SER A 119 -27.21 17.39 -10.98
CA SER A 119 -27.16 17.06 -9.56
C SER A 119 -25.79 17.44 -8.97
N ARG A 120 -25.69 18.70 -8.53
CA ARG A 120 -24.43 19.23 -7.97
C ARG A 120 -23.98 18.45 -6.73
N THR A 121 -24.90 18.06 -5.86
CA THR A 121 -24.58 17.31 -4.63
C THR A 121 -23.92 15.97 -4.93
N GLU A 122 -24.44 15.22 -5.90
CA GLU A 122 -23.86 13.94 -6.31
C GLU A 122 -22.48 14.11 -6.96
N THR A 123 -22.34 15.16 -7.78
CA THR A 123 -21.06 15.46 -8.44
C THR A 123 -19.98 15.88 -7.43
N VAL A 124 -20.33 16.62 -6.38
CA VAL A 124 -19.42 16.96 -5.28
C VAL A 124 -18.99 15.70 -4.52
N GLN A 125 -19.92 14.79 -4.22
CA GLN A 125 -19.60 13.53 -3.55
C GLN A 125 -18.66 12.66 -4.38
N GLU A 126 -18.91 12.57 -5.69
CA GLU A 126 -18.08 11.79 -6.59
C GLU A 126 -16.69 12.42 -6.81
N LEU A 127 -16.61 13.74 -6.81
CA LEU A 127 -15.33 14.46 -6.81
C LEU A 127 -14.52 14.15 -5.54
N LEU A 128 -15.13 14.27 -4.37
CA LEU A 128 -14.48 13.97 -3.08
C LEU A 128 -14.01 12.51 -3.01
N ARG A 129 -14.83 11.57 -3.47
CA ARG A 129 -14.48 10.15 -3.53
C ARG A 129 -13.28 9.92 -4.46
N SER A 130 -13.26 10.55 -5.63
CA SER A 130 -12.10 10.52 -6.54
C SER A 130 -10.85 11.15 -5.93
N SER A 131 -10.97 12.27 -5.24
CA SER A 131 -9.85 12.91 -4.53
C SER A 131 -9.30 12.02 -3.41
N MET A 132 -10.17 11.32 -2.67
CA MET A 132 -9.76 10.33 -1.67
C MET A 132 -8.96 9.19 -2.30
N TYR A 133 -9.40 8.64 -3.45
CA TYR A 133 -8.66 7.59 -4.16
C TYR A 133 -7.31 8.09 -4.66
N LEU A 134 -7.26 9.29 -5.23
CA LEU A 134 -6.01 9.94 -5.64
C LEU A 134 -5.06 10.10 -4.45
N ALA A 135 -5.55 10.62 -3.32
CA ALA A 135 -4.75 10.80 -2.10
C ALA A 135 -4.24 9.48 -1.54
N THR A 136 -5.08 8.44 -1.51
CA THR A 136 -4.70 7.09 -1.12
C THR A 136 -3.57 6.55 -2.00
N PHE A 137 -3.70 6.73 -3.32
CA PHE A 137 -2.69 6.30 -4.28
C PHE A 137 -1.35 7.03 -4.08
N VAL A 138 -1.39 8.35 -3.91
CA VAL A 138 -0.20 9.18 -3.64
C VAL A 138 0.51 8.74 -2.36
N LEU A 139 -0.24 8.56 -1.27
CA LEU A 139 0.28 8.12 0.02
C LEU A 139 0.89 6.70 -0.07
N ALA A 140 0.20 5.77 -0.74
CA ALA A 140 0.68 4.41 -0.93
C ALA A 140 1.95 4.38 -1.81
N ALA A 141 1.97 5.12 -2.92
CA ALA A 141 3.14 5.20 -3.80
C ALA A 141 4.37 5.78 -3.08
N ALA A 142 4.17 6.83 -2.28
CA ALA A 142 5.21 7.43 -1.45
C ALA A 142 5.71 6.49 -0.36
N SER A 143 4.82 5.76 0.31
CA SER A 143 5.23 4.82 1.37
C SER A 143 5.90 3.56 0.82
N LEU A 144 5.39 2.99 -0.27
CA LEU A 144 5.91 1.77 -0.91
C LEU A 144 7.17 1.99 -1.74
N SER A 145 7.60 3.23 -1.93
CA SER A 145 8.95 3.53 -2.45
C SER A 145 10.05 2.85 -1.62
N SER A 146 9.80 2.62 -0.32
CA SER A 146 10.69 1.82 0.53
C SER A 146 10.46 0.33 0.32
N ARG A 147 11.38 -0.32 -0.39
CA ARG A 147 11.34 -1.79 -0.65
C ARG A 147 11.18 -2.63 0.61
N ARG A 148 11.65 -2.13 1.76
CA ARG A 148 11.53 -2.83 3.05
C ARG A 148 10.09 -2.96 3.54
N LEU A 149 9.22 -2.02 3.15
CA LEU A 149 7.82 -1.98 3.59
C LEU A 149 6.89 -2.79 2.69
N VAL A 150 7.32 -3.13 1.47
CA VAL A 150 6.53 -3.89 0.50
C VAL A 150 6.14 -5.27 1.05
N GLY A 151 7.09 -5.97 1.66
CA GLY A 151 6.85 -7.30 2.24
C GLY A 151 5.77 -7.27 3.34
N PRO A 152 5.98 -6.53 4.44
CA PRO A 152 4.99 -6.39 5.50
C PRO A 152 3.63 -5.87 5.03
N PHE A 153 3.60 -4.98 4.03
CA PHE A 153 2.34 -4.50 3.47
C PHE A 153 1.58 -5.60 2.73
N ILE A 154 2.26 -6.42 1.92
CA ILE A 154 1.66 -7.60 1.29
C ILE A 154 1.18 -8.60 2.34
N ASP A 155 1.95 -8.81 3.40
CA ASP A 155 1.57 -9.69 4.52
C ASP A 155 0.27 -9.16 5.18
N GLY A 156 0.16 -7.84 5.39
CA GLY A 156 -1.04 -7.17 5.88
C GLY A 156 -2.25 -7.30 4.94
N LEU A 157 -2.07 -7.10 3.63
CA LEU A 157 -3.14 -7.26 2.64
C LEU A 157 -3.68 -8.71 2.61
N ASN A 158 -2.80 -9.70 2.71
CA ASN A 158 -3.20 -11.11 2.81
C ASN A 158 -3.97 -11.39 4.11
N LEU A 159 -3.58 -10.76 5.21
CA LEU A 159 -4.32 -10.87 6.47
C LEU A 159 -5.74 -10.28 6.32
N VAL A 160 -5.88 -9.10 5.71
CA VAL A 160 -7.19 -8.50 5.42
C VAL A 160 -8.04 -9.43 4.56
N ALA A 161 -7.49 -9.97 3.48
CA ALA A 161 -8.18 -10.95 2.63
C ALA A 161 -8.61 -12.20 3.44
N GLY A 162 -7.77 -12.66 4.36
CA GLY A 162 -8.09 -13.79 5.25
C GLY A 162 -9.18 -13.50 6.25
N VAL A 163 -9.24 -12.28 6.80
CA VAL A 163 -10.36 -11.85 7.65
C VAL A 163 -11.67 -11.84 6.84
N VAL A 164 -11.65 -11.30 5.62
CA VAL A 164 -12.83 -11.29 4.73
C VAL A 164 -13.27 -12.72 4.38
N ALA A 165 -12.30 -13.60 4.09
CA ALA A 165 -12.53 -15.01 3.81
C ALA A 165 -13.15 -15.74 5.01
N GLY A 166 -12.58 -15.55 6.19
CA GLY A 166 -13.03 -16.16 7.44
C GLY A 166 -14.42 -15.69 7.83
N TYR A 167 -14.70 -14.39 7.70
CA TYR A 167 -16.04 -13.85 7.93
C TYR A 167 -17.07 -14.43 6.96
N GLY A 168 -16.72 -14.53 5.67
CA GLY A 168 -17.58 -15.17 4.66
C GLY A 168 -17.88 -16.64 4.97
N MET A 169 -16.92 -17.38 5.52
CA MET A 169 -17.15 -18.76 5.98
C MET A 169 -18.04 -18.83 7.23
N LEU A 170 -17.85 -17.93 8.20
CA LEU A 170 -18.70 -17.87 9.39
C LEU A 170 -20.17 -17.62 9.05
N GLN A 171 -20.46 -16.79 8.04
CA GLN A 171 -21.82 -16.61 7.51
C GLN A 171 -22.43 -17.92 7.01
N LYS A 172 -21.63 -18.87 6.48
CA LYS A 172 -22.14 -20.16 5.98
C LYS A 172 -22.25 -21.21 7.08
N VAL A 173 -21.34 -21.23 8.05
CA VAL A 173 -21.37 -22.20 9.15
C VAL A 173 -22.39 -21.81 10.22
N ARG A 174 -22.55 -20.51 10.50
CA ARG A 174 -23.44 -19.98 11.54
C ARG A 174 -24.28 -18.78 11.05
N PRO A 175 -25.23 -19.01 10.13
CA PRO A 175 -26.00 -17.93 9.51
C PRO A 175 -26.90 -17.15 10.47
N VAL A 176 -27.26 -17.73 11.63
CA VAL A 176 -28.08 -17.07 12.65
C VAL A 176 -27.28 -16.03 13.43
N GLU A 177 -26.01 -16.32 13.73
CA GLU A 177 -25.10 -15.40 14.44
C GLU A 177 -24.49 -14.36 13.49
N TYR A 178 -24.29 -14.73 12.23
CA TYR A 178 -23.69 -13.89 11.19
C TYR A 178 -24.65 -13.75 9.99
N PRO A 179 -25.69 -12.91 10.11
CA PRO A 179 -26.65 -12.71 9.03
C PRO A 179 -25.96 -12.07 7.81
N SER A 180 -26.30 -12.55 6.62
CA SER A 180 -25.89 -11.95 5.35
C SER A 180 -27.02 -11.11 4.76
N ASN A 181 -26.71 -9.89 4.34
CA ASN A 181 -27.64 -9.03 3.58
C ASN A 181 -27.56 -9.29 2.06
N ALA A 182 -26.80 -10.30 1.64
CA ALA A 182 -26.59 -10.61 0.23
C ALA A 182 -27.92 -11.04 -0.42
N SER A 183 -28.28 -10.41 -1.54
CA SER A 183 -29.53 -10.67 -2.28
C SER A 183 -29.66 -12.11 -2.76
N ASP A 184 -28.55 -12.86 -2.86
CA ASP A 184 -28.53 -14.27 -3.26
C ASP A 184 -28.00 -15.16 -2.12
N ARG A 185 -28.90 -15.94 -1.50
CA ARG A 185 -28.62 -16.82 -0.35
C ARG A 185 -27.55 -17.90 -0.64
N VAL A 186 -27.32 -18.22 -1.91
CA VAL A 186 -26.44 -19.32 -2.31
C VAL A 186 -24.96 -18.89 -2.26
N SER A 187 -24.65 -17.64 -2.56
CA SER A 187 -23.27 -17.12 -2.65
C SER A 187 -22.73 -16.61 -1.30
N VAL A 188 -21.40 -16.50 -1.17
CA VAL A 188 -20.74 -15.88 -0.01
C VAL A 188 -20.66 -14.37 -0.26
N GLY A 189 -21.56 -13.60 0.34
CA GLY A 189 -21.56 -12.13 0.23
C GLY A 189 -20.58 -11.42 1.16
N SER A 190 -20.12 -12.09 2.23
CA SER A 190 -19.36 -11.49 3.33
C SER A 190 -20.03 -10.19 3.85
N THR A 191 -19.29 -9.36 4.56
CA THR A 191 -19.69 -7.98 4.92
C THR A 191 -19.85 -7.08 3.70
N LEU A 192 -19.28 -7.43 2.56
CA LEU A 192 -19.27 -6.60 1.34
C LEU A 192 -20.59 -6.60 0.58
N GLU A 193 -21.60 -7.33 1.05
CA GLU A 193 -22.97 -7.44 0.51
C GLU A 193 -23.06 -7.97 -0.94
N TYR A 194 -21.92 -8.15 -1.61
CA TYR A 194 -21.79 -8.59 -3.00
C TYR A 194 -20.71 -9.66 -3.14
N ALA A 195 -21.10 -10.83 -3.65
CA ALA A 195 -20.21 -11.96 -3.88
C ALA A 195 -19.05 -11.62 -4.84
N SER A 196 -19.29 -10.78 -5.85
CA SER A 196 -18.22 -10.39 -6.80
C SER A 196 -17.09 -9.61 -6.12
N THR A 197 -17.40 -8.74 -5.16
CA THR A 197 -16.40 -7.96 -4.42
C THR A 197 -15.55 -8.87 -3.53
N VAL A 198 -16.18 -9.85 -2.86
CA VAL A 198 -15.47 -10.87 -2.09
C VAL A 198 -14.54 -11.67 -2.99
N ALA A 199 -15.02 -12.12 -4.16
CA ALA A 199 -14.20 -12.85 -5.11
C ALA A 199 -12.99 -12.03 -5.57
N VAL A 200 -13.15 -10.75 -5.90
CA VAL A 200 -12.03 -9.87 -6.31
C VAL A 200 -11.00 -9.75 -5.19
N VAL A 201 -11.42 -9.54 -3.94
CA VAL A 201 -10.50 -9.44 -2.78
C VAL A 201 -9.71 -10.74 -2.59
N LEU A 202 -10.38 -11.88 -2.66
CA LEU A 202 -9.72 -13.19 -2.54
C LEU A 202 -8.79 -13.48 -3.71
N GLY A 203 -9.19 -13.14 -4.94
CA GLY A 203 -8.36 -13.28 -6.13
C GLY A 203 -7.09 -12.44 -6.04
N MET A 204 -7.20 -11.19 -5.59
CA MET A 204 -6.04 -10.33 -5.31
C MET A 204 -5.17 -10.92 -4.18
N GLY A 205 -5.76 -11.44 -3.11
CA GLY A 205 -5.05 -12.14 -2.04
C GLY A 205 -4.24 -13.32 -2.57
N ILE A 206 -4.82 -14.16 -3.42
CA ILE A 206 -4.14 -15.31 -4.05
C ILE A 206 -2.93 -14.83 -4.87
N VAL A 207 -3.11 -13.85 -5.75
CA VAL A 207 -2.03 -13.33 -6.61
C VAL A 207 -0.90 -12.72 -5.78
N LEU A 208 -1.25 -11.91 -4.77
CA LEU A 208 -0.26 -11.27 -3.89
C LEU A 208 0.45 -12.29 -3.00
N GLY A 209 -0.27 -13.29 -2.47
CA GLY A 209 0.29 -14.39 -1.68
C GLY A 209 1.27 -15.24 -2.50
N LEU A 210 0.92 -15.58 -3.75
CA LEU A 210 1.81 -16.29 -4.67
C LEU A 210 3.07 -15.48 -4.97
N ALA A 211 2.92 -14.19 -5.28
CA ALA A 211 4.05 -13.30 -5.50
C ALA A 211 4.97 -13.23 -4.28
N ARG A 212 4.40 -13.13 -3.06
CA ARG A 212 5.15 -13.14 -1.80
C ARG A 212 5.90 -14.45 -1.57
N MET A 213 5.28 -15.58 -1.90
CA MET A 213 5.86 -16.91 -1.71
C MET A 213 7.16 -17.12 -2.52
N THR A 214 7.32 -16.44 -3.66
CA THR A 214 8.57 -16.49 -4.46
C THR A 214 9.76 -15.77 -3.81
N GLN A 215 9.50 -14.87 -2.86
CA GLN A 215 10.53 -14.07 -2.19
C GLN A 215 10.90 -14.60 -0.80
N LEU A 216 10.14 -15.56 -0.27
CA LEU A 216 10.36 -16.11 1.06
C LEU A 216 11.35 -17.28 1.01
N ASN A 217 12.36 -17.25 1.88
CA ASN A 217 13.32 -18.34 2.01
C ASN A 217 12.91 -19.38 3.08
N ASN A 218 12.02 -19.02 4.01
CA ASN A 218 11.61 -19.91 5.09
C ASN A 218 10.49 -20.87 4.63
N PRO A 219 10.70 -22.20 4.66
CA PRO A 219 9.71 -23.17 4.20
C PRO A 219 8.43 -23.18 5.04
N ILE A 220 8.51 -22.87 6.35
CA ILE A 220 7.35 -22.82 7.24
C ILE A 220 6.43 -21.67 6.84
N VAL A 221 6.99 -20.48 6.64
CA VAL A 221 6.20 -19.30 6.24
C VAL A 221 5.59 -19.51 4.85
N ARG A 222 6.33 -20.15 3.93
CA ARG A 222 5.78 -20.56 2.62
C ARG A 222 4.62 -21.56 2.78
N GLY A 223 4.73 -22.52 3.70
CA GLY A 223 3.65 -23.47 4.01
C GLY A 223 2.39 -22.77 4.53
N ILE A 224 2.54 -21.78 5.41
CA ILE A 224 1.42 -20.96 5.89
C ILE A 224 0.76 -20.22 4.74
N TYR A 225 1.54 -19.59 3.85
CA TYR A 225 1.03 -18.93 2.66
C TYR A 225 0.30 -19.89 1.72
N ALA A 226 0.82 -21.10 1.51
CA ALA A 226 0.17 -22.12 0.69
C ALA A 226 -1.19 -22.55 1.27
N ALA A 227 -1.26 -22.76 2.59
CA ALA A 227 -2.51 -23.08 3.27
C ALA A 227 -3.52 -21.92 3.15
N LEU A 228 -3.07 -20.68 3.32
CA LEU A 228 -3.89 -19.48 3.22
C LEU A 228 -4.42 -19.27 1.80
N ILE A 229 -3.59 -19.47 0.78
CA ILE A 229 -4.00 -19.43 -0.63
C ILE A 229 -5.02 -20.54 -0.94
N LEU A 230 -4.84 -21.74 -0.40
CA LEU A 230 -5.79 -22.84 -0.56
C LEU A 230 -7.15 -22.45 0.02
N VAL A 231 -7.18 -21.91 1.24
CA VAL A 231 -8.41 -21.39 1.87
C VAL A 231 -9.05 -20.32 0.99
N PHE A 232 -8.27 -19.38 0.46
CA PHE A 232 -8.80 -18.34 -0.43
C PHE A 232 -9.41 -18.95 -1.69
N GLY A 233 -8.75 -19.94 -2.29
CA GLY A 233 -9.26 -20.67 -3.45
C GLY A 233 -10.58 -21.38 -3.17
N THR A 234 -10.71 -22.04 -2.01
CA THR A 234 -11.96 -22.68 -1.60
C THR A 234 -13.09 -21.67 -1.41
N VAL A 235 -12.84 -20.57 -0.69
CA VAL A 235 -13.86 -19.52 -0.48
C VAL A 235 -14.22 -18.85 -1.79
N PHE A 236 -13.24 -18.57 -2.64
CA PHE A 236 -13.43 -18.00 -3.97
C PHE A 236 -14.30 -18.92 -4.84
N TYR A 237 -14.02 -20.22 -4.85
CA TYR A 237 -14.84 -21.22 -5.56
C TYR A 237 -16.28 -21.23 -5.06
N LEU A 238 -16.50 -21.18 -3.75
CA LEU A 238 -17.84 -21.12 -3.16
C LEU A 238 -18.56 -19.78 -3.38
N THR A 239 -17.81 -18.74 -3.74
CA THR A 239 -18.35 -17.42 -4.11
C THR A 239 -18.85 -17.42 -5.56
N PHE A 240 -18.25 -18.22 -6.44
CA PHE A 240 -18.73 -18.46 -7.80
C PHE A 240 -20.04 -19.27 -7.77
N SER A 241 -21.18 -18.57 -7.89
CA SER A 241 -22.48 -19.19 -8.21
C SER A 241 -22.43 -19.86 -9.59
N ARG A 242 -23.23 -20.91 -9.81
CA ARG A 242 -23.36 -21.68 -11.07
C ARG A 242 -23.58 -20.79 -12.32
N GLY A 243 -24.00 -19.53 -12.17
CA GLY A 243 -24.12 -18.56 -13.27
C GLY A 243 -22.77 -18.03 -13.82
N GLY A 244 -21.69 -18.05 -13.04
CA GLY A 244 -20.36 -17.63 -13.51
C GLY A 244 -19.67 -18.67 -14.41
N MET A 245 -20.05 -19.95 -14.30
CA MET A 245 -19.56 -21.02 -15.18
C MET A 245 -20.18 -20.99 -16.59
N LEU A 246 -21.30 -20.28 -16.78
CA LEU A 246 -21.96 -20.17 -18.09
C LEU A 246 -21.59 -18.88 -18.84
N ALA A 247 -20.80 -17.99 -18.22
CA ALA A 247 -20.45 -16.68 -18.76
C ALA A 247 -18.94 -16.52 -19.09
N LEU A 248 -18.14 -17.57 -18.86
CA LEU A 248 -16.77 -17.75 -19.37
C LEU A 248 -16.81 -18.74 -20.52
#